data_AF-A0A7K0VE53-F1
#
_entry.id   AF-A0A7K0VE53-F1
#
_cell.length_a   1.000
_cell.length_b   1.000
_cell.length_c   1.000
_cell.angle_alpha   90.00
_cell.angle_beta   90.00
_cell.angle_gamma   90.00
#
_symmetry.space_group_name_H-M   'P 1'
#
loop_
_entity.id
_entity.type
_entity.pdbx_description
1 polymer ?
#
loop_
_entity_poly.entity_id
_entity_poly.type
_entity_poly.pdbx_seq_one_letter_code
_entity_poly.pdbx_strand_id
1 'polypeptide(L)'
;AGAVVIGPSETPAIGPTIWGSDGAQKDAITMTQSLIDYRNNGGEIFPALVMQGQQVFRWAVSEIPKVALRAITAAGVQISDLDVFIPHQANMRITDAVAKAMKLPAHVSIARDIAYTGNTSAASVPLAMDRMLEAGEAPHGGTALLIGFGAGLTFASQVVILP
;
A
#
# COMPACT_ATOMS: atom_id res chain seq x y z
N ALA A 1 -12.12 -4.60 -1.68
CA ALA A 1 -11.20 -4.34 -2.81
C ALA A 1 -11.53 -2.97 -3.37
N GLY A 2 -10.56 -2.28 -3.98
CA GLY A 2 -10.81 -1.03 -4.72
C GLY A 2 -10.24 -1.11 -6.13
N ALA A 3 -10.71 -0.23 -7.00
CA ALA A 3 -10.29 -0.13 -8.39
C ALA A 3 -10.42 1.32 -8.87
N VAL A 4 -9.69 1.66 -9.93
CA VAL A 4 -9.82 2.93 -10.65
C VAL A 4 -10.17 2.64 -12.10
N VAL A 5 -10.91 3.55 -12.73
CA VAL A 5 -11.21 3.49 -14.16
C VAL A 5 -10.19 4.35 -14.90
N ILE A 6 -9.55 3.78 -15.92
CA ILE A 6 -8.52 4.46 -16.72
C ILE A 6 -9.11 4.80 -18.08
N GLY A 7 -8.90 6.05 -18.52
CA GLY A 7 -9.27 6.55 -19.84
C GLY A 7 -8.06 6.61 -20.80
N PRO A 8 -8.31 6.91 -22.09
CA PRO A 8 -7.24 7.17 -23.05
C PRO A 8 -6.40 8.39 -22.64
N SER A 9 -5.10 8.34 -22.93
CA SER A 9 -4.15 9.43 -22.68
C SER A 9 -3.12 9.51 -23.80
N GLU A 10 -2.70 10.72 -24.15
CA GLU A 10 -1.59 10.98 -25.08
C GLU A 10 -0.21 10.80 -24.41
N THR A 11 -0.16 10.79 -23.08
CA THR A 11 1.07 10.61 -22.30
C THR A 11 1.00 9.39 -21.37
N PRO A 12 2.12 8.66 -21.18
CA PRO A 12 2.19 7.60 -20.17
C PRO A 12 2.07 8.19 -18.76
N ALA A 13 0.95 7.90 -18.08
CA ALA A 13 0.63 8.41 -16.76
C ALA A 13 0.75 7.36 -15.64
N ILE A 14 1.06 6.10 -16.01
CA ILE A 14 1.13 4.96 -15.09
C ILE A 14 2.48 4.28 -15.31
N GLY A 15 3.33 4.33 -14.30
CA GLY A 15 4.68 3.77 -14.35
C GLY A 15 4.69 2.23 -14.24
N PRO A 16 5.85 1.59 -14.45
CA PRO A 16 6.01 0.15 -14.28
C PRO A 16 5.69 -0.32 -12.85
N THR A 17 5.08 -1.50 -12.72
CA THR A 17 4.78 -2.10 -11.42
C THR A 17 6.00 -2.85 -10.88
N ILE A 18 6.42 -2.53 -9.66
CA ILE A 18 7.38 -3.32 -8.89
C ILE A 18 6.61 -4.13 -7.86
N TRP A 19 6.69 -5.45 -7.93
CA TRP A 19 5.88 -6.34 -7.11
C TRP A 19 6.62 -7.62 -6.79
N GLY A 20 6.13 -8.34 -5.78
CA GLY A 20 6.73 -9.60 -5.36
C GLY A 20 6.06 -10.20 -4.14
N SER A 21 6.66 -11.28 -3.65
CA SER A 21 6.24 -11.96 -2.44
C SER A 21 7.44 -12.45 -1.66
N ASP A 22 7.27 -12.58 -0.34
CA ASP A 22 8.22 -13.19 0.58
C ASP A 22 7.53 -14.38 1.27
N GLY A 23 7.65 -15.55 0.64
CA GLY A 23 7.05 -16.79 1.15
C GLY A 23 7.67 -17.30 2.45
N ALA A 24 8.84 -16.78 2.85
CA ALA A 24 9.42 -17.11 4.16
C ALA A 24 8.58 -16.53 5.31
N GLN A 25 7.71 -15.55 5.04
CA GLN A 25 6.81 -14.92 6.01
C GLN A 25 5.39 -15.50 6.01
N LYS A 26 5.19 -16.71 5.46
CA LYS A 26 3.86 -17.34 5.33
C LYS A 26 3.05 -17.38 6.63
N ASP A 27 3.71 -17.46 7.78
CA ASP A 27 3.08 -17.58 9.10
C ASP A 27 2.80 -16.21 9.76
N ALA A 28 3.17 -15.10 9.11
CA ALA A 28 3.05 -13.76 9.67
C ALA A 28 1.60 -13.24 9.71
N ILE A 29 0.79 -13.61 8.70
CA ILE A 29 -0.64 -13.30 8.63
C ILE A 29 -1.35 -14.55 8.12
N THR A 30 -2.10 -15.20 9.00
CA THR A 30 -2.76 -16.48 8.74
C THR A 30 -4.22 -16.43 9.15
N MET A 31 -4.91 -17.55 8.97
CA MET A 31 -6.24 -17.77 9.53
C MET A 31 -6.19 -18.91 10.53
N THR A 32 -7.03 -18.86 11.56
CA THR A 32 -7.17 -19.96 12.53
C THR A 32 -7.57 -21.28 11.87
N GLN A 33 -8.25 -21.21 10.73
CA GLN A 33 -8.62 -22.33 9.88
C GLN A 33 -8.97 -21.84 8.47
N SER A 34 -9.01 -22.76 7.50
CA SER A 34 -9.45 -22.49 6.13
C SER A 34 -10.94 -22.16 6.07
N LEU A 35 -11.30 -21.10 5.33
CA LEU A 35 -12.70 -20.79 5.01
C LEU A 35 -13.34 -21.89 4.15
N ILE A 36 -12.56 -22.56 3.29
CA ILE A 36 -13.04 -23.64 2.43
C ILE A 36 -13.39 -24.86 3.29
N ASP A 37 -12.51 -25.21 4.24
CA ASP A 37 -12.74 -26.37 5.11
C ASP A 37 -13.89 -26.11 6.07
N TYR A 38 -13.96 -24.91 6.66
CA TYR A 38 -15.09 -24.51 7.51
C TYR A 38 -16.42 -24.56 6.76
N ARG A 39 -16.46 -24.09 5.51
CA ARG A 39 -17.67 -24.18 4.66
C ARG A 39 -18.07 -25.63 4.40
N ASN A 40 -17.11 -26.51 4.13
CA ASN A 40 -17.38 -27.89 3.72
C ASN A 40 -17.71 -28.80 4.91
N ASN A 41 -17.10 -28.57 6.07
CA ASN A 41 -17.14 -29.48 7.22
C ASN A 41 -17.82 -28.88 8.47
N GLY A 42 -18.11 -27.57 8.46
CA GLY A 42 -18.54 -26.83 9.64
C GLY A 42 -17.40 -26.55 10.62
N GLY A 43 -17.74 -26.03 11.80
CA GLY A 43 -16.81 -25.77 12.89
C GLY A 43 -17.51 -25.02 14.02
N GLU A 44 -17.06 -25.21 15.26
CA GLU A 44 -17.66 -24.52 16.42
C GLU A 44 -17.33 -23.03 16.46
N ILE A 45 -16.15 -22.65 15.93
CA ILE A 45 -15.64 -21.28 15.92
C ILE A 45 -15.51 -20.83 14.46
N PHE A 46 -15.99 -19.63 14.14
CA PHE A 46 -15.82 -19.05 12.80
C PHE A 46 -14.34 -18.70 12.53
N PRO A 47 -13.80 -18.93 11.31
CA PRO A 47 -12.40 -18.63 11.00
C PRO A 47 -12.05 -17.15 11.24
N ALA A 48 -10.93 -16.89 11.91
CA ALA A 48 -10.46 -15.54 12.22
C ALA A 48 -9.05 -15.30 11.69
N LEU A 49 -8.73 -14.05 11.35
CA LEU A 49 -7.38 -13.63 11.00
C LEU A 49 -6.48 -13.63 12.24
N VAL A 50 -5.26 -14.12 12.09
CA VAL A 50 -4.20 -14.10 13.10
C VAL A 50 -3.00 -13.37 12.50
N MET A 51 -2.39 -12.47 13.27
CA MET A 51 -1.27 -11.66 12.79
C MET A 51 -0.16 -11.57 13.84
N GLN A 52 1.05 -11.87 13.40
CA GLN A 52 2.29 -11.62 14.13
C GLN A 52 2.73 -10.16 13.94
N GLY A 53 2.06 -9.23 14.62
CA GLY A 53 2.19 -7.79 14.36
C GLY A 53 3.63 -7.25 14.41
N GLN A 54 4.48 -7.75 15.32
CA GLN A 54 5.88 -7.34 15.38
C GLN A 54 6.70 -7.83 14.18
N GLN A 55 6.43 -9.05 13.71
CA GLN A 55 7.09 -9.62 12.54
C GLN A 55 6.70 -8.82 11.29
N VAL A 56 5.40 -8.57 11.10
CA VAL A 56 4.88 -7.75 9.99
C VAL A 56 5.45 -6.34 10.02
N PHE A 57 5.49 -5.70 11.20
CA PHE A 57 6.06 -4.36 11.35
C PHE A 57 7.53 -4.33 10.93
N ARG A 58 8.37 -5.23 11.46
CA ARG A 58 9.81 -5.27 11.15
C ARG A 58 10.07 -5.51 9.68
N TRP A 59 9.33 -6.44 9.07
CA TRP A 59 9.43 -6.72 7.66
C TRP A 59 9.00 -5.51 6.81
N ALA A 60 7.88 -4.87 7.17
CA ALA A 60 7.37 -3.74 6.41
C ALA A 60 8.36 -2.57 6.41
N VAL A 61 8.91 -2.20 7.57
CA VAL A 61 9.87 -1.08 7.64
C VAL A 61 11.23 -1.40 7.01
N SER A 62 11.57 -2.67 6.80
CA SER A 62 12.82 -3.07 6.13
C SER A 62 12.68 -3.22 4.61
N GLU A 63 11.58 -3.80 4.13
CA GLU A 63 11.43 -4.16 2.72
C GLU A 63 10.67 -3.11 1.89
N ILE A 64 9.61 -2.51 2.44
CA ILE A 64 8.74 -1.57 1.72
C ILE A 64 9.48 -0.33 1.21
N PRO A 65 10.43 0.29 1.96
CA PRO A 65 11.23 1.39 1.43
C PRO A 65 12.04 1.00 0.18
N LYS A 66 12.59 -0.23 0.15
CA LYS A 66 13.38 -0.71 -1.00
C LYS A 66 12.49 -0.89 -2.23
N VAL A 67 11.29 -1.40 -2.05
CA VAL A 67 10.29 -1.59 -3.11
C VAL A 67 9.85 -0.24 -3.67
N ALA A 68 9.53 0.71 -2.80
CA ALA A 68 9.12 2.06 -3.18
C ALA A 68 10.20 2.79 -3.98
N LEU A 69 11.46 2.76 -3.52
CA LEU A 69 12.58 3.38 -4.22
C LEU A 69 12.83 2.74 -5.59
N ARG A 70 12.67 1.41 -5.71
CA ARG A 70 12.73 0.72 -7.01
C ARG A 70 11.61 1.15 -7.95
N ALA A 71 10.39 1.39 -7.45
CA ALA A 71 9.28 1.87 -8.26
C ALA A 71 9.53 3.30 -8.78
N ILE A 72 10.07 4.18 -7.93
CA ILE A 72 10.53 5.52 -8.32
C ILE A 72 11.57 5.43 -9.44
N THR A 73 12.62 4.62 -9.26
CA THR A 73 13.65 4.42 -10.28
C THR A 73 13.10 3.83 -11.58
N ALA A 74 12.20 2.84 -11.49
CA ALA A 74 11.60 2.21 -12.67
C ALA A 74 10.67 3.16 -13.45
N ALA A 75 10.04 4.12 -12.77
CA ALA A 75 9.26 5.17 -13.39
C ALA A 75 10.11 6.29 -14.00
N GLY A 76 11.43 6.30 -13.76
CA GLY A 76 12.34 7.30 -14.30
C GLY A 76 12.23 8.69 -13.65
N VAL A 77 11.61 8.78 -12.47
CA VAL A 77 11.46 10.04 -11.72
C VAL A 77 12.41 10.08 -10.52
N GLN A 78 12.68 11.27 -10.00
CA GLN A 78 13.38 11.44 -8.74
C GLN A 78 12.40 11.44 -7.57
N ILE A 79 12.88 11.09 -6.38
CA ILE A 79 12.06 11.19 -5.15
C ILE A 79 11.63 12.65 -4.86
N SER A 80 12.37 13.63 -5.37
CA SER A 80 12.05 15.06 -5.30
C SER A 80 10.92 15.49 -6.22
N ASP A 81 10.53 14.65 -7.17
CA ASP A 81 9.48 14.95 -8.15
C ASP A 81 8.12 14.42 -7.69
N LEU A 82 8.07 13.74 -6.52
CA LEU A 82 6.82 13.24 -5.95
C LEU A 82 6.04 14.39 -5.31
N ASP A 83 4.75 14.47 -5.61
CA ASP A 83 3.82 15.34 -4.91
C ASP A 83 3.14 14.61 -3.74
N VAL A 84 2.89 13.30 -3.92
CA VAL A 84 2.05 12.52 -3.01
C VAL A 84 2.62 11.12 -2.75
N PHE A 85 2.52 10.66 -1.52
CA PHE A 85 2.77 9.27 -1.11
C PHE A 85 1.51 8.65 -0.53
N ILE A 86 0.99 7.60 -1.19
CA ILE A 86 -0.27 6.92 -0.84
C ILE A 86 0.01 5.44 -0.52
N PRO A 87 0.43 5.12 0.71
CA PRO A 87 0.66 3.75 1.12
C PRO A 87 -0.62 3.02 1.53
N HIS A 88 -0.54 1.70 1.62
CA HIS A 88 -1.51 0.88 2.33
C HIS A 88 -1.67 1.39 3.77
N GLN A 89 -2.92 1.60 4.17
CA GLN A 89 -3.29 2.16 5.46
C GLN A 89 -3.25 1.08 6.56
N ALA A 90 -2.08 0.47 6.78
CA ALA A 90 -1.89 -0.62 7.72
C ALA A 90 -1.89 -0.14 9.18
N ASN A 91 -0.99 0.80 9.49
CA ASN A 91 -0.92 1.57 10.72
C ASN A 91 -0.02 2.80 10.52
N MET A 92 -0.28 3.86 11.29
CA MET A 92 0.45 5.12 11.15
C MET A 92 1.97 4.98 11.41
N ARG A 93 2.35 4.07 12.32
CA ARG A 93 3.76 3.85 12.68
C ARG A 93 4.58 3.28 11.52
N ILE A 94 3.99 2.38 10.72
CA ILE A 94 4.64 1.86 9.50
C ILE A 94 4.75 2.98 8.47
N THR A 95 3.67 3.74 8.25
CA THR A 95 3.69 4.88 7.31
C THR A 95 4.82 5.85 7.63
N ASP A 96 4.94 6.28 8.89
CA ASP A 96 5.97 7.21 9.34
C ASP A 96 7.38 6.60 9.21
N ALA A 97 7.55 5.33 9.57
CA ALA A 97 8.84 4.65 9.48
C ALA A 97 9.30 4.48 8.02
N VAL A 98 8.39 4.12 7.12
CA VAL A 98 8.67 3.97 5.69
C VAL A 98 9.03 5.32 5.06
N ALA A 99 8.22 6.35 5.32
CA ALA A 99 8.48 7.71 4.84
C ALA A 99 9.85 8.22 5.29
N LYS A 100 10.19 8.00 6.58
CA LYS A 100 11.50 8.37 7.14
C LYS A 100 12.64 7.57 6.51
N ALA A 101 12.49 6.26 6.32
CA ALA A 101 13.51 5.40 5.71
C ALA A 101 13.79 5.79 4.26
N MET A 102 12.76 6.19 3.51
CA MET A 102 12.88 6.71 2.16
C MET A 102 13.47 8.13 2.10
N LYS A 103 13.50 8.85 3.23
CA LYS A 103 13.84 10.27 3.30
C LYS A 103 12.95 11.11 2.38
N LEU A 104 11.63 10.86 2.43
CA LEU A 104 10.68 11.63 1.64
C LEU A 104 10.85 13.13 1.90
N PRO A 105 10.91 13.97 0.84
CA PRO A 105 10.95 15.42 1.00
C PRO A 105 9.76 15.94 1.80
N ALA A 106 9.95 17.02 2.55
CA ALA A 106 8.92 17.57 3.42
C ALA A 106 7.69 18.12 2.68
N HIS A 107 7.81 18.41 1.38
CA HIS A 107 6.70 18.88 0.56
C HIS A 107 5.78 17.74 0.09
N VAL A 108 6.22 16.49 0.17
CA VAL A 108 5.42 15.34 -0.29
C VAL A 108 4.29 15.11 0.70
N SER A 109 3.05 15.26 0.24
CA SER A 109 1.86 14.95 1.03
C SER A 109 1.79 13.44 1.29
N ILE A 110 1.50 13.02 2.52
CA ILE A 110 1.42 11.60 2.89
C ILE A 110 0.01 11.24 3.29
N ALA A 111 -0.56 10.22 2.65
CA ALA A 111 -1.90 9.75 2.95
C ALA A 111 -2.00 9.19 4.38
N ARG A 112 -2.90 9.77 5.18
CA ARG A 112 -3.16 9.41 6.59
C ARG A 112 -4.62 9.00 6.84
N ASP A 113 -5.27 8.43 5.82
CA ASP A 113 -6.67 8.04 5.84
C ASP A 113 -7.01 7.01 6.94
N ILE A 114 -6.03 6.23 7.39
CA ILE A 114 -6.23 5.28 8.51
C ILE A 114 -6.82 5.94 9.76
N ALA A 115 -6.59 7.23 9.99
CA ALA A 115 -7.15 7.98 11.11
C ALA A 115 -8.69 8.10 11.04
N TYR A 116 -9.28 7.95 9.86
CA TYR A 116 -10.71 8.10 9.60
C TYR A 116 -11.38 6.76 9.27
N THR A 117 -10.71 5.90 8.48
CA THR A 117 -11.33 4.67 7.93
C THR A 117 -10.73 3.38 8.48
N GLY A 118 -9.63 3.45 9.22
CA GLY A 118 -8.90 2.28 9.70
C GLY A 118 -8.23 1.47 8.57
N ASN A 119 -7.85 0.23 8.86
CA ASN A 119 -7.25 -0.66 7.86
C ASN A 119 -8.35 -1.34 7.04
N THR A 120 -8.57 -0.84 5.82
CA THR A 120 -9.56 -1.35 4.87
C THR A 120 -8.98 -2.34 3.84
N SER A 121 -7.83 -2.94 4.16
CA SER A 121 -7.15 -3.94 3.32
C SER A 121 -6.93 -3.40 1.89
N ALA A 122 -7.31 -4.18 0.87
CA ALA A 122 -7.14 -3.82 -0.55
C ALA A 122 -7.93 -2.57 -0.98
N ALA A 123 -8.84 -2.03 -0.17
CA ALA A 123 -9.54 -0.77 -0.48
C ALA A 123 -8.76 0.47 0.00
N SER A 124 -7.69 0.30 0.79
CA SER A 124 -7.11 1.44 1.51
C SER A 124 -6.42 2.47 0.63
N VAL A 125 -5.68 2.03 -0.39
CA VAL A 125 -4.95 2.94 -1.29
C VAL A 125 -5.91 3.80 -2.10
N PRO A 126 -6.93 3.24 -2.79
CA PRO A 126 -7.87 4.06 -3.55
C PRO A 126 -8.76 4.95 -2.65
N LEU A 127 -9.18 4.48 -1.47
CA LEU A 127 -9.93 5.34 -0.52
C LEU A 127 -9.09 6.52 -0.05
N ALA A 128 -7.82 6.28 0.28
CA ALA A 128 -6.92 7.34 0.69
C ALA A 128 -6.61 8.32 -0.46
N MET A 129 -6.47 7.82 -1.68
CA MET A 129 -6.30 8.65 -2.89
C MET A 129 -7.51 9.57 -3.10
N ASP A 130 -8.71 9.01 -3.10
CA ASP A 130 -9.96 9.75 -3.30
C ASP A 130 -10.12 10.86 -2.25
N ARG A 131 -9.93 10.52 -0.97
CA ARG A 131 -9.99 11.49 0.13
C ARG A 131 -8.98 12.62 -0.03
N MET A 132 -7.72 12.32 -0.39
CA MET A 132 -6.70 13.36 -0.55
C MET A 132 -7.00 14.31 -1.71
N LEU A 133 -7.55 13.79 -2.80
CA LEU A 133 -7.99 14.60 -3.94
C LEU A 133 -9.18 15.49 -3.53
N GLU A 134 -10.19 14.92 -2.88
CA GLU A 134 -11.37 15.67 -2.40
C GLU A 134 -10.98 16.76 -1.40
N ALA A 135 -10.01 16.49 -0.52
CA ALA A 135 -9.52 17.44 0.48
C ALA A 135 -8.52 18.48 -0.08
N GLY A 136 -8.08 18.34 -1.33
CA GLY A 136 -7.04 19.19 -1.93
C GLY A 136 -5.63 18.98 -1.34
N GLU A 137 -5.41 17.88 -0.62
CA GLU A 137 -4.10 17.49 -0.08
C GLU A 137 -3.19 16.89 -1.17
N ALA A 138 -3.82 16.30 -2.19
CA ALA A 138 -3.17 15.79 -3.40
C ALA A 138 -3.55 16.67 -4.59
N PRO A 139 -2.58 17.19 -5.38
CA PRO A 139 -2.90 17.94 -6.58
C PRO A 139 -3.37 17.02 -7.70
N HIS A 140 -4.40 17.48 -8.43
CA HIS A 140 -4.76 16.90 -9.73
C HIS A 140 -3.58 16.97 -10.69
N GLY A 141 -3.30 15.90 -11.43
CA GLY A 141 -2.09 15.78 -12.25
C GLY A 141 -0.78 15.63 -11.45
N GLY A 142 -0.84 15.47 -10.13
CA GLY A 142 0.32 15.28 -9.28
C GLY A 142 0.98 13.90 -9.43
N THR A 143 2.29 13.83 -9.23
CA THR A 143 3.04 12.57 -9.24
C THR A 143 2.88 11.86 -7.90
N ALA A 144 2.19 10.73 -7.89
CA ALA A 144 1.93 9.94 -6.69
C ALA A 144 2.71 8.63 -6.68
N LEU A 145 3.31 8.31 -5.55
CA LEU A 145 3.83 6.98 -5.27
C LEU A 145 2.79 6.15 -4.50
N LEU A 146 2.35 5.05 -5.09
CA LEU A 146 1.45 4.08 -4.49
C LEU A 146 2.23 2.88 -3.95
N ILE A 147 1.84 2.36 -2.79
CA ILE A 147 2.38 1.09 -2.30
C ILE A 147 1.35 0.27 -1.52
N GLY A 148 1.19 -1.00 -1.90
CA GLY A 148 0.38 -1.98 -1.20
C GLY A 148 1.25 -3.10 -0.63
N PHE A 149 0.92 -3.60 0.55
CA PHE A 149 1.49 -4.83 1.10
C PHE A 149 0.52 -5.51 2.06
N GLY A 150 0.68 -6.82 2.27
CA GLY A 150 -0.23 -7.59 3.11
C GLY A 150 0.13 -9.06 3.18
N ALA A 151 -0.86 -9.90 3.53
CA ALA A 151 -0.70 -11.34 3.71
C ALA A 151 0.01 -12.03 2.50
N GLY A 152 0.84 -13.02 2.79
CA GLY A 152 1.70 -13.71 1.81
C GLY A 152 3.13 -13.99 2.29
N LEU A 153 3.94 -13.00 2.71
CA LEU A 153 3.69 -11.56 2.55
C LEU A 153 3.85 -11.16 1.08
N THR A 154 2.98 -10.27 0.61
CA THR A 154 2.99 -9.76 -0.77
C THR A 154 3.10 -8.25 -0.77
N PHE A 155 3.63 -7.69 -1.86
CA PHE A 155 3.77 -6.25 -2.02
C PHE A 155 3.72 -5.83 -3.49
N ALA A 156 3.30 -4.59 -3.73
CA ALA A 156 3.36 -3.94 -5.03
C ALA A 156 3.50 -2.42 -4.85
N SER A 157 4.26 -1.77 -5.73
CA SER A 157 4.43 -0.32 -5.76
C SER A 157 4.49 0.18 -7.19
N GLN A 158 3.97 1.39 -7.39
CA GLN A 158 3.85 2.01 -8.70
C GLN A 158 3.82 3.53 -8.54
N VAL A 159 4.45 4.25 -9.46
CA VAL A 159 4.28 5.70 -9.59
C VAL A 159 3.18 5.97 -10.62
N VAL A 160 2.27 6.89 -10.32
CA VAL A 160 1.18 7.31 -11.20
C VAL A 160 1.07 8.82 -11.22
N ILE A 161 0.48 9.37 -12.27
CA ILE A 161 -0.03 10.74 -12.29
C ILE A 161 -1.51 10.67 -11.87
N LEU A 162 -1.87 11.46 -10.86
CA LEU A 162 -3.24 11.53 -10.35
C LEU A 162 -4.18 12.18 -11.38
N PRO A 163 -5.49 11.83 -11.37
CA PRO A 163 -6.46 12.39 -12.30
C PRO A 163 -6.60 13.91 -12.16
#